data_AF-A0A377GJ01-F1
#
_entry.id   AF-A0A377GJ01-F1
#
_cell.length_a   1.000
_cell.length_b   1.000
_cell.length_c   1.000
_cell.angle_alpha   90.00
_cell.angle_beta   90.00
_cell.angle_gamma   90.00
#
_symmetry.space_group_name_H-M   'P 1'
#
loop_
_entity.id
_entity.type
_entity.pdbx_description
1 polymer ?
#
loop_
_entity_poly.entity_id
_entity_poly.type
_entity_poly.pdbx_seq_one_letter_code
_entity_poly.pdbx_strand_id
1 'polypeptide(L)'
;MSTSVKNEVNLTSDAIHNRNCYAYFVQLKTAISHCQDVVELLPEFTKVHEVMEQEYNKDYPYGDLYSSCISALENYIETNPTEKVKKLDELVLAIYHNDNKILEESSNWINDIGAQIHPRKSNVGKKIQKTIKDTKKTVNRHSPNSADGVFRRLYNLFADNFKPQYETNLPTIKNFPYKEDSDPIEYRFSTQAQRHNGQTRISPLFKRWLQINAETSEQPICHIYFNNLGLDRSDYDIAGSKEKDLTLELHKLEDDPSLKVLVITLPAHEGLMEASDYEKTNDRISAVSAFGEFLDIASENTSKKVISDFHISPTARNLLFGEKQNQILKELLLNSFRAQGLSTRNYISSAEKQAVWVHFIKYELPNYIIQKVKPKSFNFSCKDAIDRGALSSTYYNLLRSFKLEKPITKKEFERSLDAAAANVKGRGMNFHRKIIWNALNTYVNANYPKLIKNEKKSWLIHWRDMNCPEIKTKQILKTRLKQTIEQFNALPEENLNIKKIGLRLLNTVKKLDKQKSCSDELLLEIISRTSELVNTSSEESVRNYVVLTDALQINYPSLYEISGMMLSLLGFILYIPSLGYSEALIDYGVSLQNKGFFSEDRTELSEEIVEFTSALH
;
A
#
# COMPACT_ATOMS: atom_id res chain seq x y z
N MET A 1 -0.80 -24.47 -15.47
CA MET A 1 -1.11 -23.73 -16.72
C MET A 1 -0.77 -22.27 -16.50
N SER A 2 -0.10 -21.60 -17.46
CA SER A 2 0.38 -20.22 -17.28
C SER A 2 -0.78 -19.22 -17.22
N THR A 3 -1.02 -18.63 -16.04
CA THR A 3 -1.99 -17.52 -15.89
C THR A 3 -1.40 -16.15 -16.23
N SER A 4 -0.12 -16.13 -16.65
CA SER A 4 0.61 -14.92 -17.02
C SER A 4 -0.16 -14.12 -18.07
N VAL A 5 -0.54 -12.90 -17.69
CA VAL A 5 -0.96 -11.86 -18.63
C VAL A 5 0.30 -11.31 -19.29
N LYS A 6 0.88 -12.04 -20.25
CA LYS A 6 1.85 -11.43 -21.17
C LYS A 6 1.14 -10.32 -21.93
N ASN A 7 1.86 -9.24 -22.25
CA ASN A 7 1.44 -8.02 -22.94
C ASN A 7 0.61 -8.29 -24.22
N GLU A 8 -0.63 -8.72 -24.06
CA GLU A 8 -1.60 -8.89 -25.12
C GLU A 8 -2.52 -7.67 -25.18
N VAL A 9 -3.05 -7.45 -26.38
CA VAL A 9 -3.77 -6.27 -26.87
C VAL A 9 -5.09 -5.94 -26.10
N ASN A 10 -5.40 -6.62 -24.98
CA ASN A 10 -6.68 -6.51 -24.25
C ASN A 10 -6.55 -6.50 -22.71
N LEU A 11 -5.59 -5.77 -22.13
CA LEU A 11 -5.50 -5.61 -20.67
C LEU A 11 -6.59 -4.64 -20.15
N THR A 12 -7.83 -5.12 -19.96
CA THR A 12 -8.92 -4.34 -19.32
C THR A 12 -9.21 -4.86 -17.91
N SER A 13 -9.82 -4.02 -17.07
CA SER A 13 -10.15 -4.39 -15.68
C SER A 13 -11.13 -5.58 -15.65
N ASP A 14 -12.09 -5.59 -16.57
CA ASP A 14 -13.04 -6.69 -16.72
C ASP A 14 -12.35 -7.99 -17.17
N ALA A 15 -11.45 -7.92 -18.15
CA ALA A 15 -10.70 -9.10 -18.61
C ALA A 15 -9.80 -9.67 -17.51
N ILE A 16 -9.12 -8.82 -16.75
CA ILE A 16 -8.31 -9.23 -15.59
C ILE A 16 -9.21 -9.91 -14.54
N HIS A 17 -10.33 -9.29 -14.18
CA HIS A 17 -11.25 -9.86 -13.21
C HIS A 17 -11.80 -11.21 -13.67
N ASN A 18 -12.22 -11.31 -14.93
CA ASN A 18 -12.73 -12.52 -15.52
C ASN A 18 -11.70 -13.67 -15.47
N ARG A 19 -10.45 -13.37 -15.82
CA ARG A 19 -9.34 -14.33 -15.74
C ARG A 19 -9.01 -14.72 -14.30
N ASN A 20 -9.04 -13.78 -13.36
CA ASN A 20 -8.82 -14.04 -11.95
C ASN A 20 -9.92 -14.94 -11.37
N CYS A 21 -11.18 -14.76 -11.74
CA CYS A 21 -12.28 -15.65 -11.34
C CYS A 21 -12.09 -17.06 -11.90
N TYR A 22 -11.67 -17.20 -13.16
CA TYR A 22 -11.33 -18.51 -13.71
C TYR A 22 -10.17 -19.18 -12.95
N ALA A 23 -9.08 -18.45 -12.69
CA ALA A 23 -7.95 -18.96 -11.90
C ALA A 23 -8.36 -19.36 -10.47
N TYR A 24 -9.24 -18.57 -9.85
CA TYR A 24 -9.85 -18.88 -8.55
C TYR A 24 -10.63 -20.18 -8.59
N PHE A 25 -11.46 -20.37 -9.61
CA PHE A 25 -12.18 -21.63 -9.80
C PHE A 25 -11.21 -22.78 -9.96
N VAL A 26 -10.23 -22.75 -10.86
CA VAL A 26 -9.28 -23.85 -11.06
C VAL A 26 -8.69 -24.40 -9.75
N GLN A 27 -8.44 -23.55 -8.74
CA GLN A 27 -7.95 -23.97 -7.42
C GLN A 27 -9.00 -24.72 -6.56
N LEU A 28 -10.29 -24.47 -6.78
CA LEU A 28 -11.38 -25.19 -6.12
C LEU A 28 -11.64 -26.59 -6.69
N LYS A 29 -10.98 -26.97 -7.80
CA LYS A 29 -11.29 -28.21 -8.55
C LYS A 29 -11.27 -29.43 -7.63
N THR A 30 -10.20 -29.56 -6.84
CA THR A 30 -10.03 -30.65 -5.89
C THR A 30 -11.19 -30.70 -4.88
N ALA A 31 -11.56 -29.58 -4.27
CA ALA A 31 -12.62 -29.55 -3.27
C ALA A 31 -14.01 -29.85 -3.85
N ILE A 32 -14.27 -29.41 -5.09
CA ILE A 32 -15.54 -29.68 -5.78
C ILE A 32 -15.61 -31.13 -6.25
N SER A 33 -14.53 -31.69 -6.80
CA SER A 33 -14.52 -33.07 -7.30
C SER A 33 -14.58 -34.13 -6.19
N HIS A 34 -14.03 -33.85 -5.01
CA HIS A 34 -14.06 -34.80 -3.89
C HIS A 34 -15.40 -34.84 -3.14
N CYS A 35 -16.20 -33.78 -3.24
CA CYS A 35 -17.51 -33.73 -2.59
C CYS A 35 -18.63 -33.91 -3.63
N GLN A 36 -19.06 -35.17 -3.83
CA GLN A 36 -20.18 -35.53 -4.71
C GLN A 36 -21.47 -34.76 -4.35
N ASP A 37 -21.63 -34.43 -3.06
CA ASP A 37 -22.77 -33.68 -2.56
C ASP A 37 -22.75 -32.20 -2.99
N VAL A 38 -21.62 -31.61 -3.40
CA VAL A 38 -21.56 -30.17 -3.74
C VAL A 38 -22.51 -29.82 -4.88
N VAL A 39 -22.54 -30.61 -5.95
CA VAL A 39 -23.39 -30.33 -7.12
C VAL A 39 -24.86 -30.59 -6.80
N GLU A 40 -25.15 -31.60 -5.97
CA GLU A 40 -26.51 -31.89 -5.52
C GLU A 40 -27.06 -30.78 -4.62
N LEU A 41 -26.24 -30.31 -3.67
CA LEU A 41 -26.64 -29.33 -2.66
C LEU A 41 -26.59 -27.89 -3.19
N LEU A 42 -25.72 -27.61 -4.17
CA LEU A 42 -25.48 -26.29 -4.76
C LEU A 42 -25.46 -26.39 -6.29
N PRO A 43 -26.62 -26.44 -6.96
CA PRO A 43 -26.72 -26.60 -8.41
C PRO A 43 -25.93 -25.56 -9.22
N GLU A 44 -25.72 -24.36 -8.68
CA GLU A 44 -24.89 -23.31 -9.27
C GLU A 44 -23.45 -23.76 -9.55
N PHE A 45 -22.92 -24.72 -8.78
CA PHE A 45 -21.58 -25.27 -8.95
C PHE A 45 -21.46 -26.27 -10.11
N THR A 46 -22.57 -26.72 -10.70
CA THR A 46 -22.54 -27.57 -11.93
C THR A 46 -21.76 -26.89 -13.04
N LYS A 47 -22.02 -25.59 -13.25
CA LYS A 47 -21.31 -24.79 -14.26
C LYS A 47 -19.84 -24.59 -13.92
N VAL A 48 -19.48 -24.55 -12.64
CA VAL A 48 -18.08 -24.48 -12.22
C VAL A 48 -17.36 -25.75 -12.64
N HIS A 49 -17.96 -26.92 -12.42
CA HIS A 49 -17.41 -28.20 -12.87
C HIS A 49 -17.20 -28.25 -14.39
N GLU A 50 -18.17 -27.75 -15.17
CA GLU A 50 -18.06 -27.70 -16.64
C GLU A 50 -16.90 -26.82 -17.12
N VAL A 51 -16.72 -25.64 -16.54
CA VAL A 51 -15.72 -24.68 -17.01
C VAL A 51 -14.30 -24.97 -16.51
N MET A 52 -14.14 -25.74 -15.43
CA MET A 52 -12.83 -26.14 -14.91
C MET A 52 -12.08 -27.17 -15.78
N GLU A 53 -12.82 -27.91 -16.60
CA GLU A 53 -12.24 -28.88 -17.55
C GLU A 53 -11.89 -28.24 -18.91
N GLN A 54 -12.23 -26.97 -19.10
CA GLN A 54 -12.05 -26.24 -20.34
C GLN A 54 -10.90 -25.25 -20.23
N GLU A 55 -10.30 -24.88 -21.37
CA GLU A 55 -9.41 -23.73 -21.41
C GLU A 55 -10.18 -22.43 -21.13
N TYR A 56 -9.46 -21.41 -20.62
CA TYR A 56 -10.04 -20.11 -20.32
C TYR A 56 -10.76 -19.50 -21.54
N ASN A 57 -12.06 -19.25 -21.41
CA ASN A 57 -12.86 -18.58 -22.43
C ASN A 57 -13.10 -17.11 -22.08
N LYS A 58 -12.44 -16.20 -22.80
CA LYS A 58 -12.55 -14.74 -22.56
C LYS A 58 -13.98 -14.19 -22.63
N ASP A 59 -14.87 -14.84 -23.38
CA ASP A 59 -16.24 -14.40 -23.62
C ASP A 59 -17.25 -15.01 -22.61
N TYR A 60 -16.80 -15.90 -21.73
CA TYR A 60 -17.61 -16.47 -20.65
C TYR A 60 -17.54 -15.58 -19.38
N PRO A 61 -18.66 -15.28 -18.70
CA PRO A 61 -18.69 -14.37 -17.55
C PRO A 61 -18.37 -15.10 -16.23
N TYR A 62 -17.10 -15.43 -16.00
CA TYR A 62 -16.65 -16.10 -14.77
C TYR A 62 -16.88 -15.27 -13.51
N GLY A 63 -16.88 -13.94 -13.61
CA GLY A 63 -17.20 -13.04 -12.48
C GLY A 63 -18.64 -13.19 -12.03
N ASP A 64 -19.59 -13.24 -12.98
CA ASP A 64 -21.00 -13.45 -12.66
C ASP A 64 -21.23 -14.85 -12.05
N LEU A 65 -20.53 -15.87 -12.57
CA LEU A 65 -20.57 -17.23 -11.99
C LEU A 65 -20.07 -17.24 -10.55
N TYR A 66 -18.94 -16.56 -10.27
CA TYR A 66 -18.38 -16.45 -8.92
C TYR A 66 -19.38 -15.82 -7.94
N SER A 67 -19.97 -14.68 -8.31
CA SER A 67 -20.99 -14.03 -7.49
C SER A 67 -22.17 -14.95 -7.18
N SER A 68 -22.64 -15.70 -8.19
CA SER A 68 -23.75 -16.66 -8.04
C SER A 68 -23.40 -17.80 -7.07
N CYS A 69 -22.22 -18.42 -7.23
CA CYS A 69 -21.78 -19.53 -6.42
C CYS A 69 -21.58 -19.14 -4.94
N ILE A 70 -20.91 -18.02 -4.67
CA ILE A 70 -20.70 -17.55 -3.30
C ILE A 70 -22.02 -17.17 -2.63
N SER A 71 -22.94 -16.54 -3.37
CA SER A 71 -24.27 -16.22 -2.85
C SER A 71 -25.08 -17.47 -2.52
N ALA A 72 -25.07 -18.48 -3.40
CA ALA A 72 -25.77 -19.74 -3.19
C ALA A 72 -25.21 -20.49 -1.97
N LEU A 73 -23.88 -20.55 -1.83
CA LEU A 73 -23.23 -21.20 -0.69
C LEU A 73 -23.57 -20.53 0.64
N GLU A 74 -23.46 -19.19 0.74
CA GLU A 74 -23.81 -18.50 1.99
C GLU A 74 -25.28 -18.70 2.35
N ASN A 75 -26.19 -18.62 1.36
CA ASN A 75 -27.62 -18.84 1.59
C ASN A 75 -27.91 -20.29 2.05
N TYR A 76 -27.21 -21.27 1.48
CA TYR A 76 -27.33 -22.66 1.92
C TYR A 76 -26.88 -22.82 3.36
N ILE A 77 -25.72 -22.25 3.73
CA ILE A 77 -25.20 -22.26 5.12
C ILE A 77 -26.18 -21.62 6.09
N GLU A 78 -26.85 -20.54 5.68
CA GLU A 78 -27.80 -19.80 6.52
C GLU A 78 -29.12 -20.55 6.75
N THR A 79 -29.61 -21.27 5.74
CA THR A 79 -30.98 -21.82 5.73
C THR A 79 -31.06 -23.32 6.06
N ASN A 80 -29.92 -24.01 6.15
CA ASN A 80 -29.87 -25.45 6.39
C ASN A 80 -29.29 -25.81 7.78
N PRO A 81 -29.68 -26.96 8.34
CA PRO A 81 -29.13 -27.44 9.60
C PRO A 81 -27.63 -27.77 9.47
N THR A 82 -26.90 -27.62 10.58
CA THR A 82 -25.45 -27.78 10.66
C THR A 82 -24.98 -29.10 10.04
N GLU A 83 -25.68 -30.22 10.26
CA GLU A 83 -25.31 -31.54 9.75
C GLU A 83 -25.25 -31.57 8.21
N LYS A 84 -26.16 -30.87 7.54
CA LYS A 84 -26.14 -30.73 6.08
C LYS A 84 -25.05 -29.79 5.61
N VAL A 85 -24.79 -28.72 6.38
CA VAL A 85 -23.72 -27.76 6.08
C VAL A 85 -22.34 -28.40 6.20
N LYS A 86 -22.13 -29.33 7.15
CA LYS A 86 -20.84 -30.03 7.34
C LYS A 86 -20.36 -30.75 6.08
N LYS A 87 -21.28 -31.21 5.22
CA LYS A 87 -20.95 -31.83 3.93
C LYS A 87 -20.18 -30.89 2.99
N LEU A 88 -20.27 -29.58 3.21
CA LEU A 88 -19.63 -28.54 2.39
C LEU A 88 -18.36 -27.97 3.05
N ASP A 89 -17.90 -28.49 4.19
CA ASP A 89 -16.79 -27.92 4.95
C ASP A 89 -15.48 -27.83 4.14
N GLU A 90 -15.18 -28.85 3.32
CA GLU A 90 -14.01 -28.83 2.43
C GLU A 90 -14.07 -27.69 1.42
N LEU A 91 -15.25 -27.43 0.84
CA LEU A 91 -15.47 -26.31 -0.07
C LEU A 91 -15.35 -24.97 0.66
N VAL A 92 -15.92 -24.85 1.86
CA VAL A 92 -15.81 -23.64 2.70
C VAL A 92 -14.35 -23.34 3.02
N LEU A 93 -13.56 -24.35 3.39
CA LEU A 93 -12.12 -24.19 3.60
C LEU A 93 -11.39 -23.75 2.33
N ALA A 94 -11.66 -24.41 1.20
CA ALA A 94 -11.01 -24.13 -0.08
C ALA A 94 -11.29 -22.71 -0.60
N ILE A 95 -12.46 -22.14 -0.29
CA ILE A 95 -12.81 -20.76 -0.67
C ILE A 95 -11.86 -19.74 -0.04
N TYR A 96 -11.57 -19.84 1.26
CA TYR A 96 -10.67 -18.91 1.94
C TYR A 96 -9.20 -19.28 1.79
N HIS A 97 -8.90 -20.58 1.72
CA HIS A 97 -7.55 -21.12 1.52
C HIS A 97 -7.14 -21.20 0.03
N ASN A 98 -7.73 -20.34 -0.80
CA ASN A 98 -7.51 -20.36 -2.24
C ASN A 98 -6.18 -19.67 -2.61
N ASP A 99 -5.20 -20.48 -3.03
CA ASP A 99 -3.86 -20.01 -3.42
C ASP A 99 -3.74 -19.79 -4.95
N ASN A 100 -4.66 -19.00 -5.50
CA ASN A 100 -4.74 -18.70 -6.95
C ASN A 100 -3.63 -17.82 -7.51
N LYS A 101 -2.71 -17.31 -6.68
CA LYS A 101 -1.58 -16.45 -7.07
C LYS A 101 -1.95 -15.20 -7.89
N ILE A 102 -3.20 -14.70 -7.85
CA ILE A 102 -3.64 -13.58 -8.71
C ILE A 102 -2.97 -12.25 -8.32
N LEU A 103 -2.50 -12.12 -7.08
CA LEU A 103 -1.79 -10.93 -6.60
C LEU A 103 -0.34 -10.91 -7.09
N GLU A 104 0.24 -12.08 -7.35
CA GLU A 104 1.62 -12.26 -7.79
C GLU A 104 1.72 -12.40 -9.31
N GLU A 105 1.01 -13.37 -9.92
CA GLU A 105 1.15 -13.73 -11.33
C GLU A 105 0.37 -12.78 -12.25
N SER A 106 -0.91 -12.58 -11.97
CA SER A 106 -1.81 -11.78 -12.82
C SER A 106 -1.58 -10.27 -12.69
N SER A 107 -0.79 -9.85 -11.71
CA SER A 107 -0.50 -8.44 -11.41
C SER A 107 0.94 -8.02 -11.74
N ASN A 108 1.73 -8.87 -12.42
CA ASN A 108 3.13 -8.56 -12.78
C ASN A 108 3.31 -7.28 -13.61
N TRP A 109 2.33 -6.94 -14.45
CA TRP A 109 2.32 -5.71 -15.25
C TRP A 109 2.36 -4.42 -14.40
N ILE A 110 2.01 -4.49 -13.11
CA ILE A 110 2.13 -3.34 -12.20
C ILE A 110 3.58 -2.91 -12.05
N ASN A 111 4.52 -3.86 -12.07
CA ASN A 111 5.94 -3.53 -11.96
C ASN A 111 6.47 -2.77 -13.18
N ASP A 112 5.92 -3.02 -14.37
CA ASP A 112 6.26 -2.27 -15.59
C ASP A 112 5.83 -0.80 -15.46
N ILE A 113 4.70 -0.53 -14.79
CA ILE A 113 4.27 0.83 -14.45
C ILE A 113 5.19 1.42 -13.38
N GLY A 114 5.52 0.63 -12.34
CA GLY A 114 6.43 0.98 -11.25
C GLY A 114 7.81 1.43 -11.74
N ALA A 115 8.35 0.74 -12.74
CA ALA A 115 9.64 1.06 -13.36
C ALA A 115 9.65 2.44 -14.06
N GLN A 116 8.48 2.92 -14.50
CA GLN A 116 8.31 4.22 -15.16
C GLN A 116 7.95 5.35 -14.17
N ILE A 117 7.96 5.07 -12.87
CA ILE A 117 7.68 6.07 -11.84
C ILE A 117 8.95 6.85 -11.54
N HIS A 118 8.79 8.16 -11.46
CA HIS A 118 9.84 9.10 -11.10
C HIS A 118 9.20 10.29 -10.38
N PRO A 119 9.98 11.12 -9.64
CA PRO A 119 9.42 12.19 -8.82
C PRO A 119 8.52 13.15 -9.63
N ARG A 120 8.88 13.41 -10.89
CA ARG A 120 8.08 14.24 -11.83
C ARG A 120 6.73 13.62 -12.27
N LYS A 121 6.52 12.31 -12.10
CA LYS A 121 5.30 11.56 -12.51
C LYS A 121 4.96 10.46 -11.49
N SER A 122 4.79 10.83 -10.22
CA SER A 122 4.63 9.89 -9.10
C SER A 122 3.23 9.24 -8.97
N ASN A 123 2.25 9.58 -9.81
CA ASN A 123 0.88 9.09 -9.66
C ASN A 123 0.65 7.68 -10.27
N VAL A 124 1.17 6.66 -9.59
CA VAL A 124 1.05 5.25 -9.96
C VAL A 124 -0.41 4.82 -10.07
N GLY A 125 -1.26 5.24 -9.12
CA GLY A 125 -2.67 4.85 -9.06
C GLY A 125 -3.45 5.26 -10.31
N LYS A 126 -3.25 6.49 -10.80
CA LYS A 126 -3.87 6.96 -12.06
C LYS A 126 -3.28 6.27 -13.29
N LYS A 127 -1.97 5.97 -13.31
CA LYS A 127 -1.35 5.23 -14.41
C LYS A 127 -1.96 3.83 -14.51
N ILE A 128 -2.06 3.11 -13.39
CA ILE A 128 -2.74 1.81 -13.30
C ILE A 128 -4.16 1.90 -13.86
N GLN A 129 -4.96 2.84 -13.35
CA GLN A 129 -6.35 3.01 -13.78
C GLN A 129 -6.47 3.28 -15.29
N LYS A 130 -5.57 4.08 -15.85
CA LYS A 130 -5.53 4.37 -17.29
C LYS A 130 -5.16 3.13 -18.10
N THR A 131 -4.19 2.33 -17.63
CA THR A 131 -3.72 1.12 -18.30
C THR A 131 -4.80 0.07 -18.41
N ILE A 132 -5.59 -0.16 -17.36
CA ILE A 132 -6.62 -1.23 -17.32
C ILE A 132 -8.03 -0.72 -17.55
N LYS A 133 -8.20 0.46 -18.14
CA LYS A 133 -9.53 1.05 -18.35
C LYS A 133 -10.37 0.18 -19.29
N ASP A 134 -11.61 -0.10 -18.90
CA ASP A 134 -12.56 -0.78 -19.78
C ASP A 134 -12.93 0.15 -20.94
N THR A 135 -12.58 -0.26 -22.17
CA THR A 135 -12.81 0.52 -23.41
C THR A 135 -13.85 -0.10 -24.34
N LYS A 136 -14.23 -1.35 -24.08
CA LYS A 136 -15.22 -2.14 -24.83
C LYS A 136 -16.33 -2.60 -23.89
N LYS A 137 -17.38 -3.20 -24.45
CA LYS A 137 -18.45 -3.84 -23.67
C LYS A 137 -17.85 -4.90 -22.74
N THR A 138 -18.21 -4.86 -21.45
CA THR A 138 -17.75 -5.84 -20.46
C THR A 138 -18.48 -7.17 -20.66
N VAL A 139 -17.79 -8.26 -20.34
CA VAL A 139 -18.32 -9.63 -20.33
C VAL A 139 -19.09 -9.87 -19.03
N ASN A 140 -18.56 -9.41 -17.90
CA ASN A 140 -19.24 -9.51 -16.61
C ASN A 140 -20.21 -8.33 -16.42
N ARG A 141 -21.25 -8.55 -15.61
CA ARG A 141 -22.16 -7.48 -15.14
C ARG A 141 -21.43 -6.48 -14.25
N HIS A 142 -20.41 -6.93 -13.54
CA HIS A 142 -19.61 -6.10 -12.64
C HIS A 142 -18.12 -6.22 -12.98
N SER A 143 -17.50 -5.08 -13.32
CA SER A 143 -16.05 -4.97 -13.48
C SER A 143 -15.43 -4.17 -12.33
N PRO A 144 -14.13 -4.37 -12.03
CA PRO A 144 -13.40 -3.55 -11.06
C PRO A 144 -13.50 -2.05 -11.32
N ASN A 145 -13.39 -1.61 -12.58
CA ASN A 145 -13.53 -0.20 -12.94
C ASN A 145 -14.94 0.35 -12.64
N SER A 146 -16.00 -0.45 -12.85
CA SER A 146 -17.36 -0.08 -12.43
C SER A 146 -17.54 -0.04 -10.91
N ALA A 147 -16.77 -0.84 -10.17
CA ALA A 147 -16.85 -0.95 -8.72
C ALA A 147 -16.31 0.29 -7.97
N ASP A 148 -15.55 1.16 -8.67
CA ASP A 148 -15.03 2.43 -8.17
C ASP A 148 -15.92 3.64 -8.54
N GLY A 149 -16.97 3.43 -9.34
CA GLY A 149 -17.84 4.49 -9.85
C GLY A 149 -18.60 5.25 -8.75
N VAL A 150 -18.77 6.57 -8.93
CA VAL A 150 -19.43 7.48 -7.98
C VAL A 150 -20.84 6.99 -7.60
N PHE A 151 -21.63 6.54 -8.58
CA PHE A 151 -22.97 6.00 -8.34
C PHE A 151 -22.97 4.76 -7.44
N ARG A 152 -22.03 3.83 -7.64
CA ARG A 152 -21.94 2.62 -6.81
C ARG A 152 -21.41 2.93 -5.41
N ARG A 153 -20.50 3.89 -5.27
CA ARG A 153 -20.07 4.38 -3.95
C ARG A 153 -21.25 4.97 -3.18
N LEU A 154 -22.06 5.81 -3.83
CA LEU A 154 -23.27 6.39 -3.23
C LEU A 154 -24.30 5.30 -2.90
N TYR A 155 -24.58 4.39 -3.83
CA TYR A 155 -25.47 3.26 -3.61
C TYR A 155 -25.03 2.41 -2.42
N ASN A 156 -23.76 2.01 -2.36
CA ASN A 156 -23.23 1.21 -1.25
C ASN A 156 -23.28 1.93 0.12
N LEU A 157 -23.36 3.27 0.13
CA LEU A 157 -23.57 4.05 1.35
C LEU A 157 -25.02 3.99 1.83
N PHE A 158 -26.01 3.87 0.94
CA PHE A 158 -27.42 3.84 1.32
C PHE A 158 -28.08 2.47 1.25
N ALA A 159 -27.44 1.50 0.59
CA ALA A 159 -28.01 0.18 0.38
C ALA A 159 -28.16 -0.62 1.67
N ASP A 160 -29.33 -1.26 1.77
CA ASP A 160 -29.70 -2.24 2.80
C ASP A 160 -28.86 -3.52 2.71
N ASN A 161 -28.34 -3.81 1.50
CA ASN A 161 -27.46 -4.94 1.24
C ASN A 161 -26.05 -4.46 0.93
N PHE A 162 -25.08 -4.93 1.72
CA PHE A 162 -23.66 -4.71 1.52
C PHE A 162 -22.91 -6.01 1.82
N LYS A 163 -22.51 -6.73 0.76
CA LYS A 163 -21.80 -8.01 0.82
C LYS A 163 -20.52 -7.95 -0.03
N PRO A 164 -19.41 -7.42 0.50
CA PRO A 164 -18.25 -7.05 -0.31
C PRO A 164 -17.53 -8.23 -0.98
N GLN A 165 -17.68 -9.45 -0.44
CA GLN A 165 -17.08 -10.66 -1.03
C GLN A 165 -17.78 -11.10 -2.33
N TYR A 166 -19.00 -10.64 -2.59
CA TYR A 166 -19.84 -11.19 -3.66
C TYR A 166 -19.54 -10.59 -5.03
N GLU A 167 -18.83 -9.46 -5.07
CA GLU A 167 -18.57 -8.72 -6.29
C GLU A 167 -17.18 -9.06 -6.83
N THR A 168 -16.30 -8.07 -6.90
CA THR A 168 -14.96 -8.19 -7.49
C THR A 168 -13.91 -8.71 -6.51
N ASN A 169 -14.32 -9.10 -5.29
CA ASN A 169 -13.40 -9.45 -4.22
C ASN A 169 -13.24 -10.97 -4.12
N LEU A 170 -12.06 -11.46 -4.49
CA LEU A 170 -11.70 -12.87 -4.37
C LEU A 170 -10.85 -13.06 -3.10
N PRO A 171 -11.21 -13.99 -2.20
CA PRO A 171 -10.31 -14.43 -1.15
C PRO A 171 -9.01 -14.99 -1.74
N THR A 172 -7.88 -14.66 -1.16
CA THR A 172 -6.56 -15.08 -1.66
C THR A 172 -5.58 -15.25 -0.51
N ILE A 173 -4.63 -16.17 -0.64
CA ILE A 173 -3.44 -16.21 0.22
C ILE A 173 -2.42 -15.17 -0.26
N LYS A 174 -1.80 -14.45 0.67
CA LYS A 174 -0.67 -13.56 0.38
C LYS A 174 0.66 -14.29 0.56
N ASN A 175 1.40 -14.42 -0.53
CA ASN A 175 2.67 -15.13 -0.54
C ASN A 175 3.85 -14.17 -0.42
N PHE A 176 4.71 -14.43 0.56
CA PHE A 176 5.97 -13.70 0.72
C PHE A 176 7.11 -14.70 0.90
N PRO A 177 8.24 -14.59 0.15
CA PRO A 177 9.29 -15.61 0.16
C PRO A 177 9.98 -15.82 1.51
N TYR A 178 9.85 -14.87 2.44
CA TYR A 178 10.48 -14.98 3.75
C TYR A 178 9.73 -15.93 4.70
N LYS A 179 8.44 -16.20 4.41
CA LYS A 179 7.58 -17.03 5.26
C LYS A 179 7.96 -18.50 5.11
N GLU A 180 7.96 -19.21 6.22
CA GLU A 180 8.18 -20.66 6.30
C GLU A 180 6.83 -21.38 6.49
N ASP A 181 6.76 -22.69 6.25
CA ASP A 181 5.51 -23.46 6.37
C ASP A 181 4.92 -23.45 7.80
N SER A 182 5.77 -23.16 8.80
CA SER A 182 5.37 -23.02 10.20
C SER A 182 4.83 -21.62 10.54
N ASP A 183 5.03 -20.63 9.67
CA ASP A 183 4.50 -19.29 9.86
C ASP A 183 2.98 -19.26 9.62
N PRO A 184 2.24 -18.38 10.31
CA PRO A 184 0.82 -18.24 10.07
C PRO A 184 0.51 -17.75 8.65
N ILE A 185 -0.52 -18.33 8.06
CA ILE A 185 -1.01 -17.96 6.73
C ILE A 185 -1.66 -16.58 6.80
N GLU A 186 -1.30 -15.70 5.87
CA GLU A 186 -1.96 -14.40 5.71
C GLU A 186 -3.01 -14.48 4.61
N TYR A 187 -4.25 -14.30 5.00
CA TYR A 187 -5.36 -14.21 4.07
C TYR A 187 -5.64 -12.76 3.68
N ARG A 188 -6.14 -12.58 2.46
CA ARG A 188 -6.71 -11.34 1.97
C ARG A 188 -8.13 -11.59 1.50
N PHE A 189 -9.08 -10.97 2.20
CA PHE A 189 -10.50 -10.94 1.85
C PHE A 189 -11.12 -9.64 2.38
N SER A 190 -12.21 -9.17 1.77
CA SER A 190 -12.98 -8.01 2.26
C SER A 190 -13.44 -8.16 3.70
N THR A 191 -14.00 -7.09 4.28
CA THR A 191 -14.64 -7.24 5.59
C THR A 191 -15.70 -8.35 5.57
N GLN A 192 -15.72 -9.16 6.63
CA GLN A 192 -16.64 -10.28 6.80
C GLN A 192 -17.88 -9.91 7.61
N ALA A 193 -17.96 -8.66 8.10
CA ALA A 193 -19.22 -8.05 8.48
C ALA A 193 -19.92 -7.50 7.24
N GLN A 194 -21.23 -7.68 7.19
CA GLN A 194 -22.07 -7.34 6.06
C GLN A 194 -23.38 -6.68 6.52
N ARG A 195 -24.04 -5.98 5.60
CA ARG A 195 -25.46 -5.62 5.78
C ARG A 195 -26.31 -6.55 4.94
N HIS A 196 -27.32 -7.16 5.55
CA HIS A 196 -28.30 -7.99 4.89
C HIS A 196 -29.70 -7.53 5.30
N ASN A 197 -30.48 -7.07 4.33
CA ASN A 197 -31.82 -6.52 4.54
C ASN A 197 -31.84 -5.43 5.63
N GLY A 198 -30.85 -4.53 5.59
CA GLY A 198 -30.72 -3.41 6.51
C GLY A 198 -30.07 -3.75 7.86
N GLN A 199 -29.87 -5.03 8.16
CA GLN A 199 -29.26 -5.48 9.42
C GLN A 199 -27.78 -5.78 9.25
N THR A 200 -26.96 -5.26 10.17
CA THR A 200 -25.54 -5.60 10.26
C THR A 200 -25.37 -6.97 10.89
N ARG A 201 -24.59 -7.85 10.26
CA ARG A 201 -24.31 -9.22 10.72
C ARG A 201 -22.94 -9.70 10.24
N ILE A 202 -22.43 -10.79 10.80
CA ILE A 202 -21.29 -11.52 10.21
C ILE A 202 -21.76 -12.41 9.05
N SER A 203 -20.93 -12.57 8.03
CA SER A 203 -21.12 -13.56 6.97
C SER A 203 -21.28 -14.98 7.56
N PRO A 204 -22.41 -15.67 7.33
CA PRO A 204 -22.57 -17.08 7.70
C PRO A 204 -21.45 -17.97 7.15
N LEU A 205 -21.00 -17.70 5.93
CA LEU A 205 -19.88 -18.41 5.30
C LEU A 205 -18.59 -18.23 6.10
N PHE A 206 -18.27 -17.00 6.51
CA PHE A 206 -17.09 -16.75 7.34
C PHE A 206 -17.21 -17.39 8.73
N LYS A 207 -18.38 -17.30 9.36
CA LYS A 207 -18.61 -17.91 10.67
C LYS A 207 -18.42 -19.42 10.61
N ARG A 208 -18.92 -20.10 9.57
CA ARG A 208 -18.67 -21.53 9.36
C ARG A 208 -17.19 -21.81 9.13
N TRP A 209 -16.49 -21.01 8.34
CA TRP A 209 -15.05 -21.14 8.14
C TRP A 209 -14.26 -21.05 9.46
N LEU A 210 -14.60 -20.11 10.35
CA LEU A 210 -14.00 -20.02 11.69
C LEU A 210 -14.27 -21.28 12.52
N GLN A 211 -15.50 -21.78 12.53
CA GLN A 211 -15.87 -23.01 13.25
C GLN A 211 -15.04 -24.20 12.79
N ILE A 212 -14.90 -24.43 11.48
CA ILE A 212 -14.11 -25.56 10.95
C ILE A 212 -12.65 -25.46 11.40
N ASN A 213 -12.04 -24.26 11.34
CA ASN A 213 -10.67 -24.05 11.79
C ASN A 213 -10.50 -24.26 13.30
N ALA A 214 -11.51 -23.90 14.09
CA ALA A 214 -11.51 -24.06 15.53
C ALA A 214 -11.71 -25.52 15.98
N GLU A 215 -12.59 -26.27 15.28
CA GLU A 215 -12.85 -27.70 15.48
C GLU A 215 -11.59 -28.55 15.19
N THR A 216 -10.76 -28.13 14.22
CA THR A 216 -9.56 -28.86 13.77
C THR A 216 -8.25 -28.42 14.45
N SER A 217 -8.34 -27.66 15.55
CA SER A 217 -7.18 -27.02 16.16
C SER A 217 -7.21 -27.10 17.68
N GLU A 218 -6.09 -27.49 18.26
CA GLU A 218 -5.86 -27.40 19.71
C GLU A 218 -5.45 -25.99 20.17
N GLN A 219 -5.16 -25.07 19.25
CA GLN A 219 -4.75 -23.71 19.62
C GLN A 219 -5.92 -22.94 20.24
N PRO A 220 -5.73 -22.16 21.33
CA PRO A 220 -6.79 -21.35 21.92
C PRO A 220 -7.36 -20.29 20.96
N ILE A 221 -6.50 -19.73 20.11
CA ILE A 221 -6.87 -18.79 19.05
C ILE A 221 -6.26 -19.31 17.75
N CYS A 222 -7.10 -19.56 16.76
CA CYS A 222 -6.72 -20.09 15.46
C CYS A 222 -6.52 -18.98 14.42
N HIS A 223 -7.23 -17.86 14.57
CA HIS A 223 -7.25 -16.78 13.61
C HIS A 223 -7.21 -15.41 14.28
N ILE A 224 -6.40 -14.49 13.74
CA ILE A 224 -6.41 -13.07 14.13
C ILE A 224 -6.95 -12.22 12.99
N TYR A 225 -8.04 -11.51 13.27
CA TYR A 225 -8.65 -10.57 12.37
C TYR A 225 -8.23 -9.14 12.71
N PHE A 226 -7.28 -8.58 11.95
CA PHE A 226 -6.93 -7.16 12.08
C PHE A 226 -7.91 -6.32 11.26
N ASN A 227 -8.85 -5.68 11.96
CA ASN A 227 -9.85 -4.80 11.40
C ASN A 227 -9.29 -3.39 11.20
N ASN A 228 -9.48 -2.82 10.01
CA ASN A 228 -9.11 -1.45 9.67
C ASN A 228 -10.32 -0.59 9.25
N LEU A 229 -11.53 -1.00 9.64
CA LEU A 229 -12.74 -0.18 9.56
C LEU A 229 -12.77 0.90 10.65
N GLY A 230 -13.57 1.94 10.44
CA GLY A 230 -13.81 2.95 11.46
C GLY A 230 -14.56 2.38 12.67
N LEU A 231 -14.26 2.92 13.86
CA LEU A 231 -14.97 2.63 15.11
C LEU A 231 -15.43 3.93 15.77
N ASP A 232 -14.57 4.94 15.84
CA ASP A 232 -14.84 6.19 16.55
C ASP A 232 -15.51 7.22 15.64
N ARG A 233 -16.66 6.82 15.09
CA ARG A 233 -17.37 7.56 14.05
C ARG A 233 -18.64 8.21 14.58
N SER A 234 -18.86 9.46 14.15
CA SER A 234 -20.06 10.20 14.49
C SER A 234 -21.26 9.64 13.72
N ASP A 235 -22.44 9.60 14.35
CA ASP A 235 -23.67 9.20 13.67
C ASP A 235 -24.11 10.21 12.58
N TYR A 236 -23.58 11.44 12.63
CA TYR A 236 -23.76 12.44 11.56
C TYR A 236 -22.89 12.15 10.32
N ASP A 237 -21.84 11.33 10.47
CA ASP A 237 -21.11 10.75 9.35
C ASP A 237 -21.75 9.42 8.98
N ILE A 238 -22.69 9.44 8.03
CA ILE A 238 -23.44 8.26 7.58
C ILE A 238 -22.50 7.14 7.13
N ALA A 239 -21.40 7.49 6.45
CA ALA A 239 -20.43 6.50 5.97
C ALA A 239 -19.66 5.88 7.14
N GLY A 240 -19.16 6.72 8.05
CA GLY A 240 -18.42 6.29 9.23
C GLY A 240 -19.28 5.49 10.21
N SER A 241 -20.51 5.92 10.50
CA SER A 241 -21.46 5.22 11.37
C SER A 241 -21.73 3.79 10.86
N LYS A 242 -21.92 3.64 9.55
CA LYS A 242 -22.06 2.32 8.92
C LYS A 242 -20.80 1.46 9.02
N GLU A 243 -19.59 2.04 9.02
CA GLU A 243 -18.36 1.28 9.29
C GLU A 243 -18.23 0.90 10.77
N LYS A 244 -18.62 1.78 11.68
CA LYS A 244 -18.67 1.53 13.12
C LYS A 244 -19.57 0.34 13.43
N ASP A 245 -20.76 0.27 12.86
CA ASP A 245 -21.67 -0.88 13.06
C ASP A 245 -21.02 -2.20 12.62
N LEU A 246 -20.35 -2.21 11.46
CA LEU A 246 -19.62 -3.37 10.97
C LEU A 246 -18.48 -3.76 11.93
N THR A 247 -17.73 -2.78 12.44
CA THR A 247 -16.68 -3.02 13.44
C THR A 247 -17.23 -3.62 14.72
N LEU A 248 -18.31 -3.06 15.26
CA LEU A 248 -18.93 -3.56 16.49
C LEU A 248 -19.41 -4.99 16.32
N GLU A 249 -20.00 -5.32 15.16
CA GLU A 249 -20.42 -6.68 14.86
C GLU A 249 -19.25 -7.66 14.74
N LEU A 250 -18.11 -7.24 14.15
CA LEU A 250 -16.89 -8.06 14.11
C LEU A 250 -16.41 -8.42 15.51
N HIS A 251 -16.43 -7.48 16.46
CA HIS A 251 -15.97 -7.75 17.83
C HIS A 251 -16.84 -8.77 18.58
N LYS A 252 -18.12 -8.91 18.23
CA LYS A 252 -19.00 -9.96 18.79
C LYS A 252 -18.54 -11.38 18.45
N LEU A 253 -17.65 -11.56 17.47
CA LEU A 253 -17.07 -12.88 17.20
C LEU A 253 -16.27 -13.43 18.38
N GLU A 254 -15.73 -12.57 19.24
CA GLU A 254 -14.99 -13.00 20.44
C GLU A 254 -15.91 -13.49 21.56
N ASP A 255 -17.21 -13.18 21.51
CA ASP A 255 -18.19 -13.64 22.51
C ASP A 255 -18.47 -15.15 22.39
N ASP A 256 -18.13 -15.74 21.24
CA ASP A 256 -18.29 -17.17 20.96
C ASP A 256 -16.92 -17.88 20.99
N PRO A 257 -16.52 -18.49 22.12
CA PRO A 257 -15.21 -19.14 22.25
C PRO A 257 -15.04 -20.34 21.31
N SER A 258 -16.13 -20.88 20.74
CA SER A 258 -16.05 -21.96 19.76
C SER A 258 -15.45 -21.53 18.43
N LEU A 259 -15.38 -20.22 18.15
CA LEU A 259 -14.79 -19.67 16.93
C LEU A 259 -13.28 -19.47 17.02
N LYS A 260 -12.71 -19.47 18.24
CA LYS A 260 -11.27 -19.32 18.51
C LYS A 260 -10.61 -18.20 17.68
N VAL A 261 -11.24 -17.03 17.66
CA VAL A 261 -10.82 -15.87 16.88
C VAL A 261 -10.50 -14.68 17.79
N LEU A 262 -9.53 -13.88 17.37
CA LEU A 262 -9.17 -12.62 18.01
C LEU A 262 -9.39 -11.49 17.01
N VAL A 263 -10.13 -10.47 17.39
CA VAL A 263 -10.49 -9.31 16.56
C VAL A 263 -9.83 -8.05 17.14
N ILE A 264 -9.06 -7.36 16.31
CA ILE A 264 -8.29 -6.20 16.75
C ILE A 264 -8.54 -5.06 15.77
N THR A 265 -9.14 -3.96 16.24
CA THR A 265 -9.35 -2.77 15.40
C THR A 265 -8.15 -1.83 15.53
N LEU A 266 -7.57 -1.47 14.38
CA LEU A 266 -6.42 -0.58 14.29
C LEU A 266 -6.70 0.59 13.33
N PRO A 267 -6.34 1.84 13.70
CA PRO A 267 -6.58 3.02 12.89
C PRO A 267 -5.93 2.94 11.52
N ALA A 268 -6.52 3.64 10.54
CA ALA A 268 -6.06 3.50 9.16
C ALA A 268 -6.12 4.75 8.28
N HIS A 269 -6.99 5.74 8.52
CA HIS A 269 -7.13 6.86 7.57
C HIS A 269 -7.63 8.22 8.11
N GLU A 270 -7.92 8.33 9.41
CA GLU A 270 -8.27 9.59 10.08
C GLU A 270 -7.58 9.70 11.45
N GLY A 271 -7.74 10.84 12.12
CA GLY A 271 -7.08 11.11 13.39
C GLY A 271 -5.57 11.14 13.18
N LEU A 272 -4.84 10.25 13.85
CA LEU A 272 -3.38 10.12 13.68
C LEU A 272 -2.96 9.55 12.30
N MET A 273 -3.92 9.13 11.49
CA MET A 273 -3.72 8.59 10.14
C MET A 273 -4.27 9.53 9.05
N GLU A 274 -4.46 10.81 9.37
CA GLU A 274 -5.03 11.80 8.46
C GLU A 274 -4.22 11.92 7.15
N ALA A 275 -4.92 12.01 6.02
CA ALA A 275 -4.31 12.02 4.70
C ALA A 275 -3.35 13.19 4.45
N SER A 276 -3.51 14.30 5.19
CA SER A 276 -2.72 15.54 5.03
C SER A 276 -1.54 15.65 6.00
N ASP A 277 -1.45 14.80 7.03
CA ASP A 277 -0.43 14.96 8.09
C ASP A 277 0.99 14.78 7.57
N TYR A 278 1.17 13.97 6.53
CA TYR A 278 2.48 13.87 5.89
C TYR A 278 2.98 15.22 5.37
N GLU A 279 2.12 16.19 5.03
CA GLU A 279 2.52 17.51 4.50
C GLU A 279 3.07 18.45 5.58
N LYS A 280 2.72 18.20 6.85
CA LYS A 280 3.04 19.07 8.00
C LYS A 280 4.41 18.71 8.58
N THR A 281 5.46 19.46 8.19
CA THR A 281 6.86 19.24 8.62
C THR A 281 7.44 20.29 9.55
N ASN A 282 6.80 21.46 9.62
CA ASN A 282 7.39 22.64 10.26
C ASN A 282 6.81 22.87 11.65
N ASP A 283 5.74 22.16 12.01
CA ASP A 283 5.18 22.16 13.35
C ASP A 283 6.11 21.46 14.34
N ARG A 284 6.01 21.83 15.61
CA ARG A 284 6.87 21.33 16.68
C ARG A 284 6.02 20.78 17.80
N ILE A 285 5.85 19.46 17.78
CA ILE A 285 5.12 18.69 18.79
C ILE A 285 6.16 18.11 19.76
N SER A 286 5.93 18.25 21.06
CA SER A 286 6.78 17.59 22.07
C SER A 286 6.74 16.08 21.87
N ALA A 287 7.91 15.45 21.73
CA ALA A 287 8.01 13.99 21.55
C ALA A 287 7.42 13.24 22.76
N VAL A 288 7.57 13.79 23.97
CA VAL A 288 6.97 13.25 25.20
C VAL A 288 5.44 13.35 25.14
N SER A 289 4.90 14.46 24.65
CA SER A 289 3.45 14.63 24.48
C SER A 289 2.90 13.64 23.45
N ALA A 290 3.57 13.47 22.31
CA ALA A 290 3.17 12.51 21.29
C ALA A 290 3.23 11.06 21.81
N PHE A 291 4.28 10.72 22.58
CA PHE A 291 4.39 9.41 23.23
C PHE A 291 3.24 9.16 24.22
N GLY A 292 2.91 10.15 25.05
CA GLY A 292 1.79 10.09 26.00
C GLY A 292 0.46 9.86 25.27
N GLU A 293 0.19 10.63 24.22
CA GLU A 293 -1.02 10.46 23.39
C GLU A 293 -1.11 9.06 22.76
N PHE A 294 -0.01 8.53 22.22
CA PHE A 294 0.02 7.18 21.67
C PHE A 294 -0.24 6.11 22.74
N LEU A 295 0.33 6.28 23.93
CA LEU A 295 0.14 5.36 25.04
C LEU A 295 -1.31 5.40 25.56
N ASP A 296 -1.90 6.59 25.65
CA ASP A 296 -3.29 6.77 26.07
C ASP A 296 -4.25 6.10 25.09
N ILE A 297 -4.04 6.29 23.77
CA ILE A 297 -4.81 5.61 22.72
C ILE A 297 -4.62 4.09 22.80
N ALA A 298 -3.37 3.61 22.83
CA ALA A 298 -3.09 2.18 22.87
C ALA A 298 -3.59 1.50 24.15
N SER A 299 -3.71 2.26 25.24
CA SER A 299 -4.28 1.78 26.51
C SER A 299 -5.80 1.92 26.59
N GLU A 300 -6.45 2.52 25.58
CA GLU A 300 -7.88 2.89 25.60
C GLU A 300 -8.27 3.74 26.82
N ASN A 301 -7.34 4.59 27.29
CA ASN A 301 -7.52 5.49 28.44
C ASN A 301 -7.87 6.92 28.01
N THR A 302 -8.26 7.13 26.75
CA THR A 302 -8.47 8.48 26.22
C THR A 302 -9.73 9.13 26.78
N SER A 303 -9.57 10.15 27.62
CA SER A 303 -10.65 11.01 28.11
C SER A 303 -11.15 12.03 27.08
N LYS A 304 -10.48 12.15 25.93
CA LYS A 304 -10.78 13.09 24.86
C LYS A 304 -11.58 12.41 23.75
N LYS A 305 -12.55 13.13 23.17
CA LYS A 305 -13.24 12.75 21.91
C LYS A 305 -12.26 12.84 20.72
N VAL A 306 -11.30 11.93 20.63
CA VAL A 306 -10.38 11.81 19.50
C VAL A 306 -10.79 10.60 18.68
N ILE A 307 -10.81 10.73 17.34
CA ILE A 307 -10.98 9.58 16.45
C ILE A 307 -9.72 8.73 16.56
N SER A 308 -9.80 7.64 17.31
CA SER A 308 -8.67 6.75 17.56
C SER A 308 -8.74 5.50 16.70
N ASP A 309 -9.95 5.01 16.40
CA ASP A 309 -10.24 3.75 15.72
C ASP A 309 -9.39 2.58 16.27
N PHE A 310 -9.08 2.61 17.57
CA PHE A 310 -8.24 1.62 18.24
C PHE A 310 -9.07 0.85 19.25
N HIS A 311 -9.16 -0.47 19.09
CA HIS A 311 -9.86 -1.31 20.07
C HIS A 311 -9.29 -2.71 20.15
N ILE A 312 -9.06 -3.15 21.38
CA ILE A 312 -8.74 -4.51 21.77
C ILE A 312 -9.66 -4.86 22.95
N SER A 313 -10.47 -5.91 22.81
CA SER A 313 -11.43 -6.29 23.86
C SER A 313 -10.75 -6.54 25.21
N PRO A 314 -11.44 -6.38 26.36
CA PRO A 314 -10.84 -6.68 27.67
C PRO A 314 -10.27 -8.10 27.78
N THR A 315 -10.96 -9.09 27.19
CA THR A 315 -10.51 -10.48 27.15
C THR A 315 -9.22 -10.62 26.34
N ALA A 316 -9.19 -10.03 25.14
CA ALA A 316 -8.02 -9.98 24.28
C ALA A 316 -6.84 -9.27 24.97
N ARG A 317 -7.08 -8.16 25.65
CA ARG A 317 -6.06 -7.42 26.42
C ARG A 317 -5.47 -8.28 27.53
N ASN A 318 -6.29 -8.98 28.29
CA ASN A 318 -5.81 -9.87 29.34
C ASN A 318 -4.95 -11.01 28.76
N LEU A 319 -5.36 -11.62 27.64
CA LEU A 319 -4.59 -12.65 26.93
C LEU A 319 -3.23 -12.13 26.43
N LEU A 320 -3.23 -10.94 25.82
CA LEU A 320 -2.05 -10.38 25.17
C LEU A 320 -1.06 -9.78 26.16
N PHE A 321 -1.55 -9.13 27.21
CA PHE A 321 -0.75 -8.26 28.06
C PHE A 321 -0.76 -8.63 29.54
N GLY A 322 -1.87 -9.17 30.05
CA GLY A 322 -2.11 -9.35 31.48
C GLY A 322 -1.85 -8.08 32.28
N GLU A 323 -1.28 -8.22 33.48
CA GLU A 323 -0.93 -7.10 34.37
C GLU A 323 0.17 -6.19 33.82
N LYS A 324 0.92 -6.63 32.80
CA LYS A 324 2.08 -5.91 32.24
C LYS A 324 1.75 -5.00 31.07
N GLN A 325 0.46 -4.72 30.80
CA GLN A 325 0.02 -3.92 29.65
C GLN A 325 0.79 -2.62 29.47
N ASN A 326 0.87 -1.78 30.50
CA ASN A 326 1.54 -0.49 30.39
C ASN A 326 3.04 -0.66 30.05
N GLN A 327 3.71 -1.64 30.64
CA GLN A 327 5.12 -1.92 30.35
C GLN A 327 5.32 -2.36 28.90
N ILE A 328 4.51 -3.31 28.43
CA ILE A 328 4.61 -3.86 27.06
C ILE A 328 4.31 -2.77 26.03
N LEU A 329 3.22 -2.00 26.20
CA LEU A 329 2.87 -0.93 25.27
C LEU A 329 3.94 0.16 25.21
N LYS A 330 4.51 0.55 26.36
CA LYS A 330 5.64 1.49 26.40
C LYS A 330 6.85 0.96 25.64
N GLU A 331 7.20 -0.31 25.79
CA GLU A 331 8.32 -0.91 25.08
C GLU A 331 8.12 -0.90 23.56
N LEU A 332 6.94 -1.32 23.09
CA LEU A 332 6.59 -1.32 21.67
C LEU A 332 6.59 0.11 21.07
N LEU A 333 6.11 1.10 21.82
CA LEU A 333 6.18 2.51 21.41
C LEU A 333 7.62 3.02 21.37
N LEU A 334 8.45 2.69 22.37
CA LEU A 334 9.87 3.05 22.37
C LEU A 334 10.61 2.43 21.18
N ASN A 335 10.30 1.18 20.84
CA ASN A 335 10.83 0.54 19.63
C ASN A 335 10.41 1.30 18.37
N SER A 336 9.17 1.77 18.31
CA SER A 336 8.67 2.55 17.18
C SER A 336 9.39 3.89 17.01
N PHE A 337 9.59 4.64 18.10
CA PHE A 337 10.40 5.86 18.07
C PHE A 337 11.86 5.58 17.67
N ARG A 338 12.44 4.48 18.16
CA ARG A 338 13.82 4.09 17.83
C ARG A 338 13.96 3.70 16.36
N ALA A 339 13.04 2.90 15.82
CA ALA A 339 13.04 2.47 14.43
C ALA A 339 12.94 3.66 13.45
N GLN A 340 12.21 4.69 13.86
CA GLN A 340 12.07 5.95 13.12
C GLN A 340 13.18 6.97 13.41
N GLY A 341 14.16 6.66 14.28
CA GLY A 341 15.28 7.56 14.58
C GLY A 341 14.89 8.81 15.38
N LEU A 342 13.79 8.75 16.13
CA LEU A 342 13.20 9.89 16.84
C LEU A 342 13.32 9.81 18.37
N SER A 343 13.90 8.73 18.90
CA SER A 343 13.96 8.47 20.35
C SER A 343 14.74 9.52 21.17
N THR A 344 15.64 10.27 20.55
CA THR A 344 16.46 11.30 21.22
C THR A 344 16.00 12.73 20.92
N ARG A 345 14.92 12.91 20.15
CA ARG A 345 14.43 14.24 19.76
C ARG A 345 13.46 14.79 20.80
N ASN A 346 13.62 16.06 21.15
CA ASN A 346 12.67 16.76 22.02
C ASN A 346 11.37 17.13 21.29
N TYR A 347 11.47 17.39 19.98
CA TYR A 347 10.33 17.80 19.14
C TYR A 347 10.29 16.98 17.87
N ILE A 348 9.07 16.70 17.41
CA ILE A 348 8.76 16.05 16.14
C ILE A 348 7.66 16.84 15.41
N SER A 349 7.59 16.69 14.10
CA SER A 349 6.50 17.22 13.27
C SER A 349 5.29 16.29 13.26
N SER A 350 4.15 16.76 12.77
CA SER A 350 2.97 15.92 12.53
C SER A 350 3.27 14.77 11.55
N ALA A 351 4.08 15.02 10.51
CA ALA A 351 4.51 13.97 9.59
C ALA A 351 5.33 12.87 10.29
N GLU A 352 6.25 13.26 11.18
CA GLU A 352 7.04 12.31 11.99
C GLU A 352 6.16 11.58 13.02
N LYS A 353 5.21 12.28 13.65
CA LYS A 353 4.21 11.69 14.55
C LYS A 353 3.41 10.59 13.84
N GLN A 354 2.88 10.87 12.65
CA GLN A 354 2.19 9.87 11.83
C GLN A 354 3.12 8.68 11.49
N ALA A 355 4.37 8.93 11.11
CA ALA A 355 5.33 7.86 10.78
C ALA A 355 5.59 6.90 11.96
N VAL A 356 5.74 7.43 13.18
CA VAL A 356 5.87 6.61 14.39
C VAL A 356 4.61 5.82 14.66
N TRP A 357 3.45 6.46 14.56
CA TRP A 357 2.17 5.81 14.79
C TRP A 357 1.92 4.67 13.80
N VAL A 358 2.18 4.88 12.51
CA VAL A 358 2.15 3.84 11.46
C VAL A 358 3.05 2.67 11.85
N HIS A 359 4.29 2.94 12.27
CA HIS A 359 5.21 1.88 12.65
C HIS A 359 4.69 1.06 13.84
N PHE A 360 4.14 1.72 14.85
CA PHE A 360 3.56 1.08 16.01
C PHE A 360 2.38 0.17 15.63
N ILE A 361 1.35 0.73 14.98
CA ILE A 361 0.10 0.00 14.70
C ILE A 361 0.18 -0.95 13.51
N LYS A 362 1.15 -0.79 12.60
CA LYS A 362 1.28 -1.66 11.40
C LYS A 362 2.42 -2.66 11.50
N TYR A 363 3.31 -2.52 12.49
CA TYR A 363 4.41 -3.45 12.68
C TYR A 363 4.60 -3.89 14.12
N GLU A 364 5.03 -3.02 15.05
CA GLU A 364 5.43 -3.44 16.40
C GLU A 364 4.31 -4.16 17.15
N LEU A 365 3.12 -3.56 17.20
CA LEU A 365 1.97 -4.15 17.88
C LEU A 365 1.44 -5.41 17.15
N PRO A 366 1.13 -5.40 15.83
CA PRO A 366 0.73 -6.62 15.13
C PRO A 366 1.76 -7.76 15.23
N ASN A 367 3.06 -7.45 15.12
CA ASN A 367 4.12 -8.45 15.26
C ASN A 367 4.14 -9.04 16.67
N TYR A 368 4.02 -8.22 17.71
CA TYR A 368 3.90 -8.71 19.09
C TYR A 368 2.70 -9.66 19.25
N ILE A 369 1.53 -9.26 18.77
CA ILE A 369 0.29 -10.04 18.89
C ILE A 369 0.44 -11.38 18.16
N ILE A 370 0.89 -11.38 16.90
CA ILE A 370 1.08 -12.61 16.11
C ILE A 370 2.08 -13.55 16.81
N GLN A 371 3.19 -13.02 17.36
CA GLN A 371 4.18 -13.83 18.07
C GLN A 371 3.70 -14.36 19.42
N LYS A 372 2.85 -13.59 20.12
CA LYS A 372 2.29 -13.95 21.42
C LYS A 372 1.21 -15.02 21.28
N VAL A 373 0.34 -14.87 20.31
CA VAL A 373 -0.82 -15.75 20.06
C VAL A 373 -0.42 -16.99 19.27
N LYS A 374 0.52 -16.87 18.32
CA LYS A 374 0.92 -17.92 17.38
C LYS A 374 -0.27 -18.58 16.66
N PRO A 375 -1.14 -17.79 16.00
CA PRO A 375 -2.33 -18.34 15.35
C PRO A 375 -1.94 -19.24 14.17
N LYS A 376 -2.88 -20.02 13.64
CA LYS A 376 -2.70 -20.67 12.32
C LYS A 376 -2.74 -19.66 11.18
N SER A 377 -3.49 -18.58 11.34
CA SER A 377 -3.67 -17.57 10.28
C SER A 377 -4.03 -16.18 10.80
N PHE A 378 -3.92 -15.18 9.93
CA PHE A 378 -4.42 -13.83 10.18
C PHE A 378 -4.80 -13.13 8.88
N ASN A 379 -5.48 -11.99 8.98
CA ASN A 379 -5.74 -11.09 7.85
C ASN A 379 -5.67 -9.62 8.29
N PHE A 380 -5.42 -8.74 7.33
CA PHE A 380 -5.59 -7.29 7.48
C PHE A 380 -6.74 -6.83 6.57
N SER A 381 -7.91 -6.54 7.14
CA SER A 381 -9.10 -6.23 6.35
C SER A 381 -9.69 -4.87 6.70
N CYS A 382 -9.91 -4.09 5.64
CA CYS A 382 -10.88 -3.00 5.62
C CYS A 382 -12.09 -3.43 4.78
N LYS A 383 -12.92 -2.48 4.34
CA LYS A 383 -14.10 -2.74 3.50
C LYS A 383 -13.83 -3.74 2.38
N ASP A 384 -12.79 -3.47 1.59
CA ASP A 384 -12.40 -4.32 0.44
C ASP A 384 -11.03 -5.00 0.64
N ALA A 385 -10.35 -4.78 1.77
CA ALA A 385 -8.96 -5.20 1.99
C ALA A 385 -7.99 -4.81 0.84
N ILE A 386 -8.14 -3.57 0.35
CA ILE A 386 -7.27 -2.98 -0.68
C ILE A 386 -6.44 -1.82 -0.10
N ASP A 387 -6.98 -0.62 0.16
CA ASP A 387 -6.14 0.54 0.51
C ASP A 387 -5.59 0.42 1.95
N ARG A 388 -6.48 0.50 2.94
CA ARG A 388 -6.15 0.36 4.38
C ARG A 388 -5.53 -1.00 4.70
N GLY A 389 -6.09 -2.08 4.12
CA GLY A 389 -5.60 -3.44 4.30
C GLY A 389 -4.23 -3.69 3.67
N ALA A 390 -3.99 -3.21 2.43
CA ALA A 390 -2.67 -3.33 1.81
C ALA A 390 -1.63 -2.45 2.50
N LEU A 391 -1.98 -1.28 3.03
CA LEU A 391 -1.06 -0.49 3.86
C LEU A 391 -0.59 -1.31 5.06
N SER A 392 -1.51 -1.91 5.83
CA SER A 392 -1.17 -2.71 7.00
C SER A 392 -0.30 -3.92 6.62
N SER A 393 -0.77 -4.72 5.66
CA SER A 393 -0.11 -5.93 5.20
C SER A 393 1.27 -5.66 4.60
N THR A 394 1.38 -4.70 3.69
CA THR A 394 2.64 -4.42 2.98
C THR A 394 3.70 -3.87 3.93
N TYR A 395 3.32 -2.97 4.84
CA TYR A 395 4.24 -2.42 5.83
C TYR A 395 4.72 -3.50 6.80
N TYR A 396 3.80 -4.33 7.32
CA TYR A 396 4.11 -5.45 8.19
C TYR A 396 5.14 -6.40 7.53
N ASN A 397 4.83 -6.89 6.33
CA ASN A 397 5.64 -7.88 5.63
C ASN A 397 7.01 -7.30 5.22
N LEU A 398 7.08 -6.02 4.80
CA LEU A 398 8.36 -5.36 4.51
C LEU A 398 9.28 -5.37 5.73
N LEU A 399 8.81 -4.86 6.88
CA LEU A 399 9.65 -4.76 8.07
C LEU A 399 9.94 -6.13 8.70
N ARG A 400 9.01 -7.07 8.63
CA ARG A 400 9.22 -8.45 9.08
C ARG A 400 10.33 -9.11 8.25
N SER A 401 10.27 -9.00 6.93
CA SER A 401 11.30 -9.53 6.02
C SER A 401 12.68 -8.93 6.29
N PHE A 402 12.75 -7.64 6.63
CA PHE A 402 14.00 -6.97 6.97
C PHE A 402 14.57 -7.46 8.29
N LYS A 403 13.73 -7.67 9.32
CA LYS A 403 14.14 -8.19 10.64
C LYS A 403 14.59 -9.64 10.59
N LEU A 404 14.03 -10.43 9.66
CA LEU A 404 14.42 -11.83 9.44
C LEU A 404 15.60 -11.98 8.48
N GLU A 405 16.19 -10.88 7.99
CA GLU A 405 17.28 -10.89 7.00
C GLU A 405 16.97 -11.68 5.70
N LYS A 406 15.69 -11.85 5.40
CA LYS A 406 15.15 -12.40 4.14
C LYS A 406 14.28 -11.32 3.47
N PRO A 407 14.85 -10.16 3.07
CA PRO A 407 14.07 -9.01 2.63
C PRO A 407 13.27 -9.31 1.36
N ILE A 408 12.03 -8.82 1.29
CA ILE A 408 11.27 -8.81 0.04
C ILE A 408 11.91 -7.86 -0.98
N THR A 409 11.72 -8.17 -2.26
CA THR A 409 12.20 -7.37 -3.38
C THR A 409 11.33 -6.14 -3.61
N LYS A 410 11.89 -5.14 -4.33
CA LYS A 410 11.12 -3.98 -4.83
C LYS A 410 9.84 -4.41 -5.58
N LYS A 411 9.96 -5.45 -6.42
CA LYS A 411 8.85 -5.91 -7.26
C LYS A 411 7.71 -6.50 -6.42
N GLU A 412 8.04 -7.30 -5.41
CA GLU A 412 7.06 -7.86 -4.46
C GLU A 412 6.40 -6.78 -3.63
N PHE A 413 7.19 -5.82 -3.14
CA PHE A 413 6.65 -4.68 -2.40
C PHE A 413 5.65 -3.87 -3.23
N GLU A 414 5.99 -3.51 -4.48
CA GLU A 414 5.10 -2.76 -5.37
C GLU A 414 3.81 -3.52 -5.72
N ARG A 415 3.89 -4.83 -5.99
CA ARG A 415 2.68 -5.65 -6.20
C ARG A 415 1.82 -5.68 -4.93
N SER A 416 2.43 -5.84 -3.77
CA SER A 416 1.70 -5.84 -2.48
C SER A 416 0.96 -4.53 -2.22
N LEU A 417 1.47 -3.39 -2.70
CA LEU A 417 0.80 -2.08 -2.58
C LEU A 417 -0.46 -1.98 -3.45
N ASP A 418 -0.37 -2.37 -4.72
CA ASP A 418 -1.37 -1.97 -5.73
C ASP A 418 -2.21 -3.10 -6.30
N ALA A 419 -1.74 -4.36 -6.29
CA ALA A 419 -2.41 -5.48 -6.95
C ALA A 419 -3.85 -5.69 -6.47
N ALA A 420 -4.07 -5.63 -5.16
CA ALA A 420 -5.40 -5.79 -4.59
C ALA A 420 -6.36 -4.67 -5.05
N ALA A 421 -5.90 -3.42 -5.08
CA ALA A 421 -6.72 -2.30 -5.56
C ALA A 421 -7.02 -2.40 -7.06
N ALA A 422 -6.04 -2.85 -7.87
CA ALA A 422 -6.20 -3.03 -9.29
C ALA A 422 -7.25 -4.12 -9.58
N ASN A 423 -7.14 -5.25 -8.89
CA ASN A 423 -8.03 -6.40 -9.07
C ASN A 423 -9.46 -6.15 -8.59
N VAL A 424 -9.67 -5.30 -7.57
CA VAL A 424 -11.01 -5.08 -6.99
C VAL A 424 -11.68 -3.79 -7.47
N LYS A 425 -10.91 -2.72 -7.72
CA LYS A 425 -11.43 -1.39 -8.06
C LYS A 425 -10.87 -0.82 -9.37
N GLY A 426 -10.04 -1.56 -10.11
CA GLY A 426 -9.53 -1.09 -11.40
C GLY A 426 -8.58 0.11 -11.29
N ARG A 427 -7.92 0.30 -10.14
CA ARG A 427 -7.00 1.42 -9.86
C ARG A 427 -5.88 1.00 -8.92
N GLY A 428 -4.78 1.74 -8.85
CA GLY A 428 -3.79 1.52 -7.78
C GLY A 428 -4.29 2.02 -6.41
N MET A 429 -3.47 1.85 -5.39
CA MET A 429 -3.76 2.34 -4.04
C MET A 429 -3.92 3.88 -4.05
N ASN A 430 -4.87 4.37 -3.26
CA ASN A 430 -5.16 5.80 -3.16
C ASN A 430 -4.14 6.56 -2.27
N PHE A 431 -4.57 7.61 -1.56
CA PHE A 431 -3.70 8.42 -0.70
C PHE A 431 -2.96 7.64 0.40
N HIS A 432 -3.39 6.41 0.76
CA HIS A 432 -2.64 5.55 1.68
C HIS A 432 -1.20 5.28 1.20
N ARG A 433 -0.94 5.38 -0.12
CA ARG A 433 0.42 5.36 -0.67
C ARG A 433 1.32 6.46 -0.08
N LYS A 434 0.76 7.64 0.22
CA LYS A 434 1.49 8.76 0.84
C LYS A 434 1.76 8.51 2.32
N ILE A 435 0.84 7.86 3.03
CA ILE A 435 1.03 7.47 4.44
C ILE A 435 2.17 6.46 4.56
N ILE A 436 2.15 5.39 3.76
CA ILE A 436 3.24 4.41 3.76
C ILE A 436 4.56 5.03 3.29
N TRP A 437 4.53 5.90 2.28
CA TRP A 437 5.72 6.64 1.85
C TRP A 437 6.30 7.49 2.98
N ASN A 438 5.45 8.20 3.75
CA ASN A 438 5.88 9.03 4.86
C ASN A 438 6.55 8.21 5.97
N ALA A 439 5.95 7.08 6.35
CA ALA A 439 6.53 6.16 7.33
C ALA A 439 7.87 5.57 6.85
N LEU A 440 7.99 5.26 5.56
CA LEU A 440 9.23 4.76 4.97
C LEU A 440 10.28 5.84 4.79
N ASN A 441 9.90 7.09 4.50
CA ASN A 441 10.82 8.21 4.44
C ASN A 441 11.55 8.41 5.77
N THR A 442 10.79 8.47 6.87
CA THR A 442 11.36 8.61 8.21
C THR A 442 12.25 7.40 8.57
N TYR A 443 11.79 6.18 8.27
CA TYR A 443 12.55 4.95 8.48
C TYR A 443 13.86 4.92 7.69
N VAL A 444 13.82 5.29 6.41
CA VAL A 444 15.01 5.33 5.54
C VAL A 444 16.02 6.35 6.06
N ASN A 445 15.58 7.53 6.50
CA ASN A 445 16.49 8.54 7.05
C ASN A 445 17.18 8.04 8.33
N ALA A 446 16.43 7.37 9.21
CA ALA A 446 16.97 6.80 10.44
C ALA A 446 17.95 5.64 10.20
N ASN A 447 17.73 4.85 9.14
CA ASN A 447 18.45 3.62 8.88
C ASN A 447 19.36 3.68 7.65
N TYR A 448 19.57 4.87 7.06
CA TYR A 448 20.30 5.05 5.81
C TYR A 448 21.66 4.34 5.78
N PRO A 449 22.54 4.48 6.79
CA PRO A 449 23.86 3.83 6.76
C PRO A 449 23.79 2.30 6.70
N LYS A 450 22.75 1.68 7.26
CA LYS A 450 22.53 0.23 7.22
C LYS A 450 21.92 -0.20 5.88
N LEU A 451 20.95 0.58 5.39
CA LEU A 451 20.24 0.29 4.14
C LEU A 451 21.17 0.39 2.93
N ILE A 452 22.00 1.43 2.83
CA ILE A 452 22.86 1.64 1.68
C ILE A 452 23.95 0.57 1.55
N LYS A 453 24.41 0.00 2.69
CA LYS A 453 25.42 -1.06 2.73
C LYS A 453 24.86 -2.46 2.46
N ASN A 454 23.54 -2.61 2.41
CA ASN A 454 22.88 -3.91 2.19
C ASN A 454 22.19 -3.89 0.82
N GLU A 455 22.81 -4.54 -0.16
CA GLU A 455 22.32 -4.62 -1.54
C GLU A 455 20.86 -5.10 -1.65
N LYS A 456 20.46 -6.04 -0.80
CA LYS A 456 19.08 -6.58 -0.79
C LYS A 456 18.04 -5.62 -0.19
N LYS A 457 18.45 -4.57 0.52
CA LYS A 457 17.59 -3.59 1.18
C LYS A 457 17.72 -2.17 0.60
N SER A 458 18.81 -1.88 -0.10
CA SER A 458 19.15 -0.55 -0.61
C SER A 458 18.12 0.00 -1.60
N TRP A 459 17.42 -0.88 -2.33
CA TRP A 459 16.35 -0.51 -3.25
C TRP A 459 15.27 0.36 -2.60
N LEU A 460 15.05 0.25 -1.29
CA LEU A 460 14.05 1.04 -0.56
C LEU A 460 14.38 2.53 -0.57
N ILE A 461 15.67 2.89 -0.55
CA ILE A 461 16.16 4.27 -0.65
C ILE A 461 15.73 4.86 -1.99
N HIS A 462 15.99 4.13 -3.07
CA HIS A 462 15.64 4.54 -4.43
C HIS A 462 14.11 4.58 -4.63
N TRP A 463 13.38 3.57 -4.15
CA TRP A 463 11.91 3.57 -4.21
C TRP A 463 11.31 4.80 -3.52
N ARG A 464 11.82 5.15 -2.33
CA ARG A 464 11.40 6.34 -1.57
C ARG A 464 11.68 7.64 -2.34
N ASP A 465 12.82 7.73 -3.03
CA ASP A 465 13.15 8.89 -3.87
C ASP A 465 12.18 8.97 -5.07
N MET A 466 12.01 7.89 -5.83
CA MET A 466 11.18 7.88 -7.04
C MET A 466 9.69 8.09 -6.78
N ASN A 467 9.20 7.71 -5.60
CA ASN A 467 7.80 7.87 -5.18
C ASN A 467 7.59 9.13 -4.32
N CYS A 468 8.57 10.04 -4.25
CA CYS A 468 8.47 11.25 -3.42
C CYS A 468 7.28 12.14 -3.83
N PRO A 469 6.39 12.51 -2.89
CA PRO A 469 5.38 13.54 -3.13
C PRO A 469 6.04 14.88 -3.42
N GLU A 470 5.48 15.65 -4.36
CA GLU A 470 5.99 16.96 -4.80
C GLU A 470 6.32 17.90 -3.62
N ILE A 471 5.41 18.02 -2.66
CA ILE A 471 5.58 18.86 -1.46
C ILE A 471 6.77 18.46 -0.57
N LYS A 472 7.32 17.26 -0.76
CA LYS A 472 8.48 16.73 -0.02
C LYS A 472 9.78 16.79 -0.80
N THR A 473 9.72 16.97 -2.11
CA THR A 473 10.87 16.83 -3.01
C THR A 473 12.05 17.66 -2.55
N LYS A 474 11.85 18.94 -2.21
CA LYS A 474 12.91 19.84 -1.75
C LYS A 474 13.65 19.36 -0.50
N GLN A 475 12.90 18.84 0.47
CA GLN A 475 13.49 18.32 1.72
C GLN A 475 14.30 17.06 1.44
N ILE A 476 13.76 16.16 0.60
CA ILE A 476 14.43 14.92 0.23
C ILE A 476 15.67 15.20 -0.63
N LEU A 477 15.58 16.13 -1.59
CA LEU A 477 16.68 16.58 -2.44
C LEU A 477 17.90 16.98 -1.60
N LYS A 478 17.71 17.88 -0.64
CA LYS A 478 18.78 18.34 0.26
C LYS A 478 19.41 17.18 1.05
N THR A 479 18.57 16.27 1.53
CA THR A 479 19.00 15.11 2.32
C THR A 479 19.80 14.12 1.46
N ARG A 480 19.30 13.79 0.26
CA ARG A 480 19.94 12.88 -0.68
C ARG A 480 21.21 13.44 -1.28
N LEU A 481 21.28 14.74 -1.56
CA LEU A 481 22.50 15.39 -2.01
C LEU A 481 23.63 15.19 -1.00
N LYS A 482 23.37 15.48 0.28
CA LYS A 482 24.34 15.26 1.36
C LYS A 482 24.76 13.80 1.46
N GLN A 483 23.78 12.89 1.51
CA GLN A 483 24.03 11.45 1.65
C GLN A 483 24.80 10.85 0.47
N THR A 484 24.58 11.36 -0.75
CA THR A 484 25.26 10.87 -1.95
C THR A 484 26.68 11.43 -2.02
N ILE A 485 26.92 12.69 -1.64
CA ILE A 485 28.28 13.23 -1.48
C ILE A 485 29.07 12.40 -0.46
N GLU A 486 28.46 12.05 0.69
CA GLU A 486 29.08 11.18 1.69
C GLU A 486 29.40 9.78 1.14
N GLN A 487 28.48 9.19 0.36
CA GLN A 487 28.70 7.90 -0.32
C GLN A 487 29.91 7.97 -1.27
N PHE A 488 30.00 9.01 -2.09
CA PHE A 488 31.11 9.19 -3.04
C PHE A 488 32.44 9.45 -2.33
N ASN A 489 32.42 10.23 -1.24
CA ASN A 489 33.62 10.45 -0.43
C ASN A 489 34.16 9.16 0.18
N ALA A 490 33.27 8.21 0.50
CA ALA A 490 33.62 6.90 1.06
C ALA A 490 34.05 5.84 0.02
N LEU A 491 34.05 6.16 -1.28
CA LEU A 491 34.51 5.23 -2.32
C LEU A 491 36.02 4.93 -2.17
N PRO A 492 36.43 3.67 -2.43
CA PRO A 492 37.83 3.26 -2.37
C PRO A 492 38.68 3.93 -3.46
N GLU A 493 40.00 3.94 -3.29
CA GLU A 493 40.95 4.61 -4.21
C GLU A 493 40.91 4.04 -5.64
N GLU A 494 40.61 2.76 -5.80
CA GLU A 494 40.39 2.13 -7.11
C GLU A 494 39.26 2.78 -7.93
N ASN A 495 38.32 3.46 -7.26
CA ASN A 495 37.22 4.19 -7.88
C ASN A 495 37.48 5.70 -7.95
N LEU A 496 38.74 6.16 -7.93
CA LEU A 496 39.08 7.59 -7.90
C LEU A 496 38.49 8.39 -9.06
N ASN A 497 38.46 7.81 -10.27
CA ASN A 497 37.89 8.47 -11.44
C ASN A 497 36.38 8.68 -11.29
N ILE A 498 35.65 7.61 -10.98
CA ILE A 498 34.19 7.63 -10.70
C ILE A 498 33.90 8.61 -9.56
N LYS A 499 34.71 8.60 -8.50
CA LYS A 499 34.62 9.51 -7.36
C LYS A 499 34.73 10.96 -7.79
N LYS A 500 35.74 11.31 -8.59
CA LYS A 500 35.98 12.68 -9.07
C LYS A 500 34.82 13.16 -9.95
N ILE A 501 34.41 12.35 -10.92
CA ILE A 501 33.33 12.69 -11.87
C ILE A 501 32.01 12.87 -11.11
N GLY A 502 31.64 11.92 -10.26
CA GLY A 502 30.39 12.02 -9.52
C GLY A 502 30.36 13.15 -8.50
N LEU A 503 31.48 13.47 -7.83
CA LEU A 503 31.52 14.65 -6.96
C LEU A 503 31.39 15.96 -7.74
N ARG A 504 31.95 16.04 -8.96
CA ARG A 504 31.77 17.19 -9.85
C ARG A 504 30.30 17.34 -10.24
N LEU A 505 29.68 16.25 -10.70
CA LEU A 505 28.25 16.18 -11.01
C LEU A 505 27.36 16.65 -9.86
N LEU A 506 27.62 16.16 -8.64
CA LEU A 506 26.84 16.54 -7.45
C LEU A 506 27.03 18.02 -7.07
N ASN A 507 28.20 18.61 -7.37
CA ASN A 507 28.42 20.05 -7.20
C ASN A 507 27.63 20.87 -8.21
N THR A 508 27.54 20.42 -9.46
CA THR A 508 26.70 21.04 -10.49
C THR A 508 25.22 20.97 -10.12
N VAL A 509 24.75 19.82 -9.61
CA VAL A 509 23.39 19.69 -9.06
C VAL A 509 23.15 20.69 -7.92
N LYS A 510 24.10 20.83 -7.00
CA LYS A 510 24.03 21.81 -5.89
C LYS A 510 23.98 23.25 -6.38
N LYS A 511 24.68 23.57 -7.47
CA LYS A 511 24.70 24.88 -8.12
C LYS A 511 23.32 25.19 -8.73
N LEU A 512 22.76 24.25 -9.50
CA LEU A 512 21.43 24.38 -10.12
C LEU A 512 20.29 24.51 -9.10
N ASP A 513 20.33 23.75 -8.00
CA ASP A 513 19.36 23.87 -6.88
C ASP A 513 19.38 25.29 -6.29
N LYS A 514 20.57 25.85 -6.02
CA LYS A 514 20.70 27.22 -5.50
C LYS A 514 20.21 28.28 -6.48
N GLN A 515 20.43 28.08 -7.77
CA GLN A 515 19.99 28.98 -8.83
C GLN A 515 18.49 28.89 -9.13
N LYS A 516 17.76 27.90 -8.60
CA LYS A 516 16.36 27.60 -8.97
C LYS A 516 16.16 27.44 -10.51
N SER A 517 17.19 26.96 -11.21
CA SER A 517 17.21 26.81 -12.68
C SER A 517 16.78 25.43 -13.17
N CYS A 518 16.58 24.50 -12.24
CA CYS A 518 16.08 23.15 -12.49
C CYS A 518 15.02 22.77 -11.45
N SER A 519 14.10 21.88 -11.81
CA SER A 519 13.06 21.46 -10.86
C SER A 519 13.65 20.50 -9.83
N ASP A 520 13.18 20.62 -8.59
CA ASP A 520 13.65 19.79 -7.48
C ASP A 520 13.46 18.29 -7.79
N GLU A 521 12.41 17.93 -8.54
CA GLU A 521 12.08 16.55 -8.92
C GLU A 521 13.10 15.97 -9.89
N LEU A 522 13.54 16.77 -10.87
CA LEU A 522 14.55 16.34 -11.83
C LEU A 522 15.89 16.17 -11.12
N LEU A 523 16.28 17.12 -10.28
CA LEU A 523 17.52 17.04 -9.51
C LEU A 523 17.49 15.84 -8.54
N LEU A 524 16.36 15.58 -7.88
CA LEU A 524 16.22 14.40 -7.02
C LEU A 524 16.34 13.10 -7.81
N GLU A 525 15.76 13.04 -9.01
CA GLU A 525 15.88 11.89 -9.90
C GLU A 525 17.34 11.65 -10.30
N ILE A 526 18.06 12.70 -10.69
CA ILE A 526 19.48 12.63 -11.08
C ILE A 526 20.32 12.11 -9.91
N ILE A 527 20.20 12.70 -8.72
CA ILE A 527 20.98 12.27 -7.54
C ILE A 527 20.67 10.82 -7.18
N SER A 528 19.39 10.43 -7.18
CA SER A 528 18.98 9.08 -6.78
C SER A 528 19.52 8.04 -7.75
N ARG A 529 19.48 8.29 -9.06
CA ARG A 529 20.04 7.39 -10.08
C ARG A 529 21.58 7.38 -10.07
N THR A 530 22.21 8.51 -9.80
CA THR A 530 23.68 8.58 -9.58
C THR A 530 24.07 7.65 -8.43
N SER A 531 23.37 7.72 -7.29
CA SER A 531 23.60 6.89 -6.11
C SER A 531 23.35 5.40 -6.37
N GLU A 532 22.32 5.08 -7.17
CA GLU A 532 21.96 3.71 -7.56
C GLU A 532 23.03 3.08 -8.47
N LEU A 533 23.47 3.80 -9.51
CA LEU A 533 24.43 3.30 -10.50
C LEU A 533 25.80 2.94 -9.91
N VAL A 534 26.22 3.62 -8.85
CA VAL A 534 27.47 3.28 -8.12
C VAL A 534 27.38 1.92 -7.44
N ASN A 535 26.19 1.50 -6.99
CA ASN A 535 26.02 0.25 -6.25
C ASN A 535 25.56 -0.90 -7.16
N THR A 536 24.73 -0.58 -8.16
CA THR A 536 24.09 -1.55 -9.05
C THR A 536 23.91 -0.90 -10.43
N SER A 537 24.80 -1.24 -11.37
CA SER A 537 24.67 -0.84 -12.77
C SER A 537 24.04 -1.97 -13.59
N SER A 538 23.08 -1.63 -14.43
CA SER A 538 22.51 -2.48 -15.46
C SER A 538 22.28 -1.65 -16.72
N GLU A 539 22.22 -2.28 -17.88
CA GLU A 539 21.96 -1.57 -19.14
C GLU A 539 20.67 -0.74 -19.08
N GLU A 540 19.63 -1.26 -18.41
CA GLU A 540 18.37 -0.54 -18.22
C GLU A 540 18.54 0.68 -17.31
N SER A 541 19.26 0.56 -16.18
CA SER A 541 19.48 1.69 -15.27
C SER A 541 20.35 2.77 -15.89
N VAL A 542 21.36 2.40 -16.69
CA VAL A 542 22.18 3.33 -17.47
C VAL A 542 21.34 4.06 -18.51
N ARG A 543 20.56 3.33 -19.32
CA ARG A 543 19.66 3.93 -20.32
C ARG A 543 18.68 4.91 -19.68
N ASN A 544 18.05 4.52 -18.58
CA ASN A 544 17.09 5.37 -17.87
C ASN A 544 17.75 6.63 -17.28
N TYR A 545 19.05 6.56 -16.93
CA TYR A 545 19.80 7.72 -16.46
C TYR A 545 20.21 8.65 -17.60
N VAL A 546 20.68 8.11 -18.73
CA VAL A 546 21.03 8.91 -19.92
C VAL A 546 19.84 9.68 -20.47
N VAL A 547 18.62 9.11 -20.43
CA VAL A 547 17.38 9.81 -20.84
C VAL A 547 17.10 11.09 -20.01
N LEU A 548 17.74 11.27 -18.85
CA LEU A 548 17.61 12.53 -18.09
C LEU A 548 18.30 13.71 -18.77
N THR A 549 19.25 13.47 -19.67
CA THR A 549 19.91 14.51 -20.47
C THR A 549 18.90 15.29 -21.32
N ASP A 550 17.95 14.60 -21.94
CA ASP A 550 16.86 15.22 -22.71
C ASP A 550 16.01 16.18 -21.84
N ALA A 551 15.84 15.86 -20.56
CA ALA A 551 15.10 16.70 -19.63
C ALA A 551 15.90 17.92 -19.14
N LEU A 552 17.23 17.88 -19.27
CA LEU A 552 18.12 19.00 -18.96
C LEU A 552 18.20 19.99 -20.13
N GLN A 553 18.13 19.51 -21.37
CA GLN A 553 18.17 20.35 -22.57
C GLN A 553 17.04 21.40 -22.60
N ILE A 554 17.40 22.58 -23.11
CA ILE A 554 16.48 23.71 -23.30
C ILE A 554 16.60 24.20 -24.72
N ASN A 555 15.51 24.07 -25.48
CA ASN A 555 15.41 24.67 -26.80
C ASN A 555 15.08 26.15 -26.65
N TYR A 556 15.86 27.03 -27.28
CA TYR A 556 15.67 28.49 -27.29
C TYR A 556 15.67 29.12 -25.88
N PRO A 557 16.82 29.15 -25.17
CA PRO A 557 16.92 29.68 -23.80
C PRO A 557 16.38 31.11 -23.63
N SER A 558 16.56 31.97 -24.63
CA SER A 558 16.07 33.36 -24.61
C SER A 558 14.54 33.47 -24.50
N LEU A 559 13.77 32.51 -25.03
CA LEU A 559 12.31 32.50 -24.89
C LEU A 559 11.89 32.24 -23.44
N TYR A 560 12.60 31.36 -22.74
CA TYR A 560 12.36 31.10 -21.31
C TYR A 560 12.70 32.31 -20.45
N GLU A 561 13.80 33.00 -20.76
CA GLU A 561 14.19 34.23 -20.09
C GLU A 561 13.13 35.33 -20.24
N ILE A 562 12.73 35.64 -21.47
CA ILE A 562 11.71 36.67 -21.76
C ILE A 562 10.37 36.29 -21.13
N SER A 563 9.92 35.04 -21.29
CA SER A 563 8.65 34.57 -20.71
C SER A 563 8.67 34.65 -19.18
N GLY A 564 9.80 34.29 -18.55
CA GLY A 564 9.98 34.40 -17.11
C GLY A 564 9.92 35.83 -16.61
N MET A 565 10.62 36.76 -17.28
CA MET A 565 10.54 38.19 -16.99
C MET A 565 9.11 38.73 -17.10
N MET A 566 8.38 38.35 -18.16
CA MET A 566 6.98 38.78 -18.36
C MET A 566 6.06 38.24 -17.26
N LEU A 567 6.23 36.98 -16.85
CA LEU A 567 5.43 36.36 -15.78
C LEU A 567 5.74 36.98 -14.41
N SER A 568 7.02 37.22 -14.10
CA SER A 568 7.41 37.91 -12.88
C SER A 568 6.86 39.34 -12.85
N LEU A 569 6.95 40.08 -13.95
CA LEU A 569 6.39 41.42 -14.07
C LEU A 569 4.87 41.42 -13.87
N LEU A 570 4.16 40.47 -14.49
CA LEU A 570 2.72 40.29 -14.27
C LEU A 570 2.42 39.97 -12.80
N GLY A 571 3.22 39.10 -12.17
CA GLY A 571 3.13 38.81 -10.75
C GLY A 571 3.30 40.05 -9.88
N PHE A 572 4.29 40.90 -10.16
CA PHE A 572 4.52 42.16 -9.44
C PHE A 572 3.37 43.15 -9.62
N ILE A 573 2.85 43.32 -10.84
CA ILE A 573 1.70 44.19 -11.12
C ILE A 573 0.47 43.72 -10.31
N LEU A 574 0.27 42.41 -10.21
CA LEU A 574 -0.84 41.81 -9.49
C LEU A 574 -0.61 41.70 -7.97
N TYR A 575 0.59 41.99 -7.45
CA TYR A 575 0.94 41.75 -6.05
C TYR A 575 0.11 42.56 -5.06
N ILE A 576 0.05 43.89 -5.24
CA ILE A 576 -0.74 44.77 -4.37
C ILE A 576 -2.25 44.51 -4.54
N PRO A 577 -2.81 44.45 -5.76
CA PRO A 577 -4.24 44.15 -5.96
C PRO A 577 -4.68 42.79 -5.43
N SER A 578 -3.78 41.80 -5.45
CA SER A 578 -4.07 40.45 -4.96
C SER A 578 -3.71 40.25 -3.50
N LEU A 579 -3.38 41.29 -2.73
CA LEU A 579 -2.96 41.16 -1.32
C LEU A 579 -1.83 40.13 -1.12
N GLY A 580 -0.91 40.03 -2.08
CA GLY A 580 0.22 39.09 -2.05
C GLY A 580 -0.05 37.71 -2.64
N TYR A 581 -1.28 37.37 -3.05
CA TYR A 581 -1.58 36.05 -3.63
C TYR A 581 -0.84 35.79 -4.97
N SER A 582 -0.31 36.81 -5.64
CA SER A 582 0.51 36.63 -6.85
C SER A 582 1.98 36.27 -6.59
N GLU A 583 2.44 36.12 -5.34
CA GLU A 583 3.82 35.73 -4.99
C GLU A 583 4.24 34.43 -5.70
N ALA A 584 3.34 33.44 -5.76
CA ALA A 584 3.57 32.18 -6.47
C ALA A 584 3.85 32.39 -7.97
N LEU A 585 3.23 33.41 -8.59
CA LEU A 585 3.46 33.74 -10.00
C LEU A 585 4.83 34.41 -10.20
N ILE A 586 5.25 35.23 -9.25
CA ILE A 586 6.58 35.86 -9.24
C ILE A 586 7.66 34.76 -9.15
N ASP A 587 7.53 33.86 -8.18
CA ASP A 587 8.46 32.74 -7.98
C ASP A 587 8.53 31.83 -9.22
N TYR A 588 7.38 31.55 -9.84
CA TYR A 588 7.32 30.77 -11.08
C TYR A 588 8.03 31.50 -12.23
N GLY A 589 7.80 32.80 -12.40
CA GLY A 589 8.46 33.62 -13.41
C GLY A 589 9.99 33.66 -13.22
N VAL A 590 10.47 33.80 -11.99
CA VAL A 590 11.90 33.80 -11.66
C VAL A 590 12.52 32.43 -11.98
N SER A 591 11.85 31.34 -11.61
CA SER A 591 12.34 29.99 -11.94
C SER A 591 12.39 29.76 -13.46
N LEU A 592 11.39 30.25 -14.21
CA LEU A 592 11.34 30.15 -15.66
C LEU A 592 12.45 30.99 -16.33
N GLN A 593 12.72 32.19 -15.80
CA GLN A 593 13.80 33.04 -16.27
C GLN A 593 15.16 32.37 -16.03
N ASN A 594 15.39 31.90 -14.80
CA ASN A 594 16.62 31.21 -14.42
C ASN A 594 16.83 29.93 -15.23
N LYS A 595 15.75 29.24 -15.61
CA LYS A 595 15.83 28.09 -16.50
C LYS A 595 16.50 28.45 -17.83
N GLY A 596 16.13 29.59 -18.45
CA GLY A 596 16.78 30.07 -19.68
C GLY A 596 18.21 30.59 -19.44
N PHE A 597 18.37 31.46 -18.44
CA PHE A 597 19.63 32.13 -18.14
C PHE A 597 20.77 31.15 -17.79
N PHE A 598 20.47 30.11 -17.01
CA PHE A 598 21.45 29.08 -16.60
C PHE A 598 21.37 27.81 -17.48
N SER A 599 21.09 27.96 -18.78
CA SER A 599 21.01 26.83 -19.72
C SER A 599 22.35 26.13 -19.95
N GLU A 600 23.47 26.86 -19.87
CA GLU A 600 24.83 26.30 -19.95
C GLU A 600 25.12 25.35 -18.78
N ASP A 601 24.78 25.74 -17.54
CA ASP A 601 24.96 24.90 -16.34
C ASP A 601 24.16 23.58 -16.42
N ARG A 602 23.01 23.60 -17.13
CA ARG A 602 22.21 22.40 -17.38
C ARG A 602 22.83 21.51 -18.45
N THR A 603 23.49 22.12 -19.43
CA THR A 603 24.26 21.42 -20.47
C THR A 603 25.50 20.77 -19.85
N GLU A 604 26.20 21.49 -18.97
CA GLU A 604 27.31 20.97 -18.16
C GLU A 604 26.85 19.72 -17.39
N LEU A 605 25.74 19.78 -16.65
CA LEU A 605 25.21 18.60 -15.95
C LEU A 605 24.86 17.44 -16.89
N SER A 606 24.35 17.74 -18.09
CA SER A 606 24.03 16.74 -19.11
C SER A 606 25.29 16.01 -19.61
N GLU A 607 26.37 16.75 -19.86
CA GLU A 607 27.67 16.19 -20.26
C GLU A 607 28.27 15.34 -19.14
N GLU A 608 28.18 15.81 -17.89
CA GLU A 608 28.65 15.07 -16.72
C GLU A 608 27.90 13.76 -16.49
N ILE A 609 26.59 13.70 -16.82
CA ILE A 609 25.82 12.44 -16.79
C ILE A 609 26.41 11.43 -17.80
N VAL A 610 26.71 11.88 -19.03
CA VAL A 610 27.27 11.00 -20.07
C VAL A 610 28.68 10.54 -19.70
N GLU A 611 29.52 11.45 -19.20
CA GLU A 611 30.86 11.11 -18.72
C GLU A 611 30.81 10.12 -17.55
N PHE A 612 29.90 10.34 -16.58
CA PHE A 612 29.72 9.44 -15.44
C PHE A 612 29.31 8.04 -15.87
N THR A 613 28.35 7.92 -16.80
CA THR A 613 27.94 6.60 -17.33
C THR A 613 29.04 5.90 -18.09
N SER A 614 29.84 6.65 -18.85
CA SER A 614 30.98 6.10 -19.60
C SER A 614 32.09 5.61 -18.66
N ALA A 615 32.27 6.23 -17.49
CA ALA A 615 33.27 5.82 -16.50
C ALA A 615 32.89 4.59 -15.66
N LEU A 616 31.63 4.12 -15.74
CA LEU A 616 31.16 2.91 -15.06
C LEU A 616 31.41 1.63 -15.88
N HIS A 617 31.80 1.77 -17.14
CA HIS A 617 32.11 0.70 -18.10
C HIS A 617 33.56 0.80 -18.53
#